data_AF-A0A6J2YCC6-F1
#
_entry.id   AF-A0A6J2YCC6-F1
#
_cell.length_a   1.000
_cell.length_b   1.000
_cell.length_c   1.000
_cell.angle_alpha   90.00
_cell.angle_beta   90.00
_cell.angle_gamma   90.00
#
_symmetry.space_group_name_H-M   'P 1'
#
loop_
_entity.id
_entity.type
_entity.pdbx_description
1 polymer ?
#
loop_
_entity_poly.entity_id
_entity_poly.type
_entity_poly.pdbx_seq_one_letter_code
_entity_poly.pdbx_strand_id
1 'polypeptide(L)'
;MNGFFEHKNIHKYTWHQETRQLTSIIDYIMVKQNTEWKIEDVRAHRGVECGSDHYLVKSKMRIKYKRNSNINDSTPDLREKIKTIRYKTYLLKESSVKLLYQNRLKAILDDHTYVVNALTAAASEALGEENTRKKSDYDGWNRELEEQKNVNQKTYHKWICTKSPEDRTEYKKELATFKKLLNRELLRKE
;
A
#
# COMPACT_ATOMS: atom_id res chain seq x y z
N MET A 1 -8.23 20.74 -3.60
CA MET A 1 -7.23 21.30 -4.55
C MET A 1 -6.83 22.69 -4.07
N ASN A 2 -5.57 23.08 -4.27
CA ASN A 2 -5.02 24.38 -3.84
C ASN A 2 -5.80 25.60 -4.39
N GLY A 3 -6.50 25.44 -5.52
CA GLY A 3 -7.34 26.48 -6.10
C GLY A 3 -8.76 26.62 -5.54
N PHE A 4 -9.24 25.68 -4.71
CA PHE A 4 -10.62 25.73 -4.19
C PHE A 4 -10.77 26.56 -2.90
N PHE A 5 -9.68 26.82 -2.18
CA PHE A 5 -9.70 27.56 -0.94
C PHE A 5 -9.29 29.01 -1.16
N GLU A 6 -9.99 29.94 -0.53
CA GLU A 6 -9.68 31.36 -0.64
C GLU A 6 -8.45 31.70 0.22
N HIS A 7 -7.34 31.94 -0.46
CA HIS A 7 -6.08 32.31 0.15
C HIS A 7 -5.40 33.45 -0.61
N LYS A 8 -4.48 34.14 0.08
CA LYS A 8 -3.52 35.04 -0.56
C LYS A 8 -2.68 34.27 -1.57
N ASN A 9 -2.27 34.94 -2.65
CA ASN A 9 -1.43 34.37 -3.71
C ASN A 9 -0.16 33.69 -3.18
N ILE A 10 0.37 34.20 -2.05
CA ILE A 10 1.54 33.63 -1.39
C ILE A 10 1.35 32.17 -0.92
N HIS A 11 0.11 31.74 -0.72
CA HIS A 11 -0.26 30.39 -0.28
C HIS A 11 -0.83 29.53 -1.42
N LYS A 12 -0.96 30.07 -2.63
CA LYS A 12 -1.50 29.35 -3.80
C LYS A 12 -0.40 28.83 -4.72
N TYR A 13 0.60 29.66 -5.00
CA TYR A 13 1.71 29.29 -5.89
C TYR A 13 2.62 28.26 -5.26
N THR A 14 2.89 27.19 -6.00
CA THR A 14 3.68 26.03 -5.56
C THR A 14 5.05 25.98 -6.21
N TRP A 15 5.29 26.82 -7.20
CA TRP A 15 6.57 26.94 -7.89
C TRP A 15 6.93 28.41 -8.08
N HIS A 16 8.22 28.71 -7.98
CA HIS A 16 8.75 30.04 -8.20
C HIS A 16 10.10 30.00 -8.92
N GLN A 17 10.22 30.82 -9.97
CA GLN A 17 11.50 31.09 -10.62
C GLN A 17 11.96 32.51 -10.30
N GLU A 18 13.02 32.59 -9.50
CA GLU A 18 13.56 33.86 -9.01
C GLU A 18 14.09 34.75 -10.14
N THR A 19 14.82 34.16 -11.11
CA THR A 19 15.43 34.90 -12.23
C THR A 19 14.44 35.66 -13.10
N ARG A 20 13.21 35.13 -13.23
CA ARG A 20 12.17 35.71 -14.10
C ARG A 20 10.97 36.24 -13.33
N GLN A 21 11.02 36.18 -11.99
CA GLN A 21 9.89 36.50 -11.11
C GLN A 21 8.59 35.78 -11.50
N LEU A 22 8.70 34.55 -12.00
CA LEU A 22 7.54 33.76 -12.41
C LEU A 22 7.05 32.90 -11.25
N THR A 23 5.74 32.68 -11.19
CA THR A 23 5.11 31.80 -10.21
C THR A 23 3.99 31.02 -10.87
N SER A 24 3.83 29.74 -10.51
CA SER A 24 2.79 28.88 -11.05
C SER A 24 2.23 27.95 -9.99
N ILE A 25 1.06 27.36 -10.28
CA ILE A 25 0.45 26.30 -9.48
C ILE A 25 0.58 25.02 -10.31
N ILE A 26 1.57 24.20 -9.96
CA ILE A 26 1.85 22.94 -10.68
C ILE A 26 1.73 21.71 -9.77
N ASP A 27 1.62 21.94 -8.46
CA ASP A 27 1.47 20.89 -7.46
C ASP A 27 0.04 20.89 -6.89
N TYR A 28 -0.61 19.72 -6.92
CA TYR A 28 -2.01 19.60 -6.55
C TYR A 28 -2.25 18.41 -5.62
N ILE A 29 -3.11 18.64 -4.62
CA ILE A 29 -3.70 17.57 -3.82
C ILE A 29 -5.09 17.26 -4.37
N MET A 30 -5.23 16.05 -4.91
CA MET A 30 -6.45 15.50 -5.50
C MET A 30 -7.04 14.42 -4.59
N VAL A 31 -8.36 14.44 -4.44
CA VAL A 31 -9.10 13.46 -3.65
C VAL A 31 -10.31 13.02 -4.48
N LYS A 32 -10.62 11.71 -4.44
CA LYS A 32 -11.78 11.15 -5.14
C LYS A 32 -13.07 11.75 -4.56
N GLN A 33 -13.99 12.17 -5.42
CA GLN A 33 -15.24 12.83 -5.03
C GLN A 33 -16.08 11.99 -4.05
N ASN A 34 -16.13 10.67 -4.25
CA ASN A 34 -16.93 9.75 -3.44
C ASN A 34 -16.22 9.28 -2.16
N THR A 35 -15.37 10.10 -1.56
CA THR A 35 -14.68 9.76 -0.30
C THR A 35 -15.32 10.46 0.88
N GLU A 36 -15.25 9.83 2.06
CA GLU A 36 -15.64 10.46 3.33
C GLU A 36 -14.61 11.48 3.83
N TRP A 37 -13.57 11.75 3.04
CA TRP A 37 -12.48 12.66 3.39
C TRP A 37 -12.92 14.09 3.13
N LYS A 38 -13.00 14.89 4.19
CA LYS A 38 -13.28 16.31 4.08
C LYS A 38 -11.97 17.07 4.08
N ILE A 39 -11.59 17.65 2.94
CA ILE A 39 -10.48 18.59 2.87
C ILE A 39 -10.93 19.89 3.54
N GLU A 40 -10.21 20.34 4.56
CA GLU A 40 -10.50 21.60 5.27
C GLU A 40 -9.68 22.77 4.74
N ASP A 41 -8.45 22.49 4.28
CA ASP A 41 -7.49 23.51 3.87
C ASP A 41 -6.43 22.89 2.95
N VAL A 42 -5.92 23.64 1.98
CA VAL A 42 -4.75 23.29 1.17
C VAL A 42 -3.97 24.57 0.86
N ARG A 43 -2.67 24.58 1.18
CA ARG A 43 -1.81 25.75 1.01
C ARG A 43 -0.35 25.40 0.74
N ALA A 44 0.31 26.22 -0.07
CA ALA A 44 1.76 26.23 -0.23
C ALA A 44 2.46 26.86 0.99
N HIS A 45 3.54 26.24 1.44
CA HIS A 45 4.41 26.68 2.54
C HIS A 45 5.81 26.99 1.99
N ARG A 46 6.22 28.25 2.13
CA ARG A 46 7.48 28.78 1.59
C ARG A 46 8.68 28.71 2.54
N GLY A 47 8.49 28.27 3.79
CA GLY A 47 9.57 28.21 4.80
C GLY A 47 10.23 26.84 4.95
N VAL A 48 9.84 25.86 4.12
CA VAL A 48 10.38 24.49 4.15
C VAL A 48 11.02 24.25 2.80
N GLU A 49 12.21 24.80 2.61
CA GLU A 49 12.94 24.75 1.35
C GLU A 49 14.03 23.67 1.42
N CYS A 50 13.94 22.66 0.56
CA CYS A 50 14.96 21.61 0.39
C CYS A 50 15.94 21.92 -0.75
N GLY A 51 16.09 23.20 -1.10
CA GLY A 51 16.90 23.63 -2.26
C GLY A 51 16.22 23.36 -3.61
N SER A 52 14.89 23.25 -3.63
CA SER A 52 14.08 23.16 -4.85
C SER A 52 13.35 24.49 -5.11
N ASP A 53 13.07 24.76 -6.38
CA ASP A 53 12.19 25.82 -6.88
C ASP A 53 10.69 25.56 -6.61
N HIS A 54 10.36 24.45 -5.93
CA HIS A 54 9.02 24.11 -5.46
C HIS A 54 8.82 24.40 -3.97
N TYR A 55 7.63 24.92 -3.64
CA TYR A 55 7.14 25.08 -2.28
C TYR A 55 6.33 23.86 -1.83
N LEU A 56 6.48 23.48 -0.57
CA LEU A 56 5.73 22.38 0.03
C LEU A 56 4.22 22.67 0.03
N VAL A 57 3.43 21.79 -0.60
CA VAL A 57 1.96 21.85 -0.50
C VAL A 57 1.48 21.02 0.69
N LYS A 58 0.79 21.68 1.62
CA LYS A 58 0.21 21.05 2.81
C LYS A 58 -1.30 21.08 2.74
N SER A 59 -1.94 19.95 3.04
CA SER A 59 -3.39 19.88 3.25
C SER A 59 -3.73 19.58 4.70
N LYS A 60 -4.79 20.23 5.20
CA LYS A 60 -5.52 19.83 6.39
C LYS A 60 -6.75 19.05 5.95
N MET A 61 -6.90 17.82 6.42
CA MET A 61 -8.04 16.97 6.10
C MET A 61 -8.63 16.35 7.36
N ARG A 62 -9.95 16.21 7.36
CA ARG A 62 -10.71 15.48 8.36
C ARG A 62 -11.17 14.16 7.76
N ILE A 63 -10.77 13.07 8.41
CA ILE A 63 -11.13 11.72 8.01
C ILE A 63 -12.08 11.17 9.07
N LYS A 64 -13.27 10.74 8.66
CA LYS A 64 -14.14 9.92 9.51
C LYS A 64 -13.57 8.51 9.57
N TYR A 65 -12.61 8.30 10.47
CA TYR A 65 -12.07 6.97 10.72
C TYR A 65 -13.05 6.19 11.60
N LYS A 66 -13.88 5.34 10.99
CA LYS A 66 -14.57 4.29 11.74
C LYS A 66 -13.53 3.23 12.08
N ARG A 67 -13.10 3.19 13.34
CA ARG A 67 -12.38 2.03 13.86
C ARG A 67 -13.34 0.86 13.72
N ASN A 68 -13.00 -0.15 12.92
CA ASN A 68 -13.73 -1.41 12.95
C ASN A 68 -13.58 -1.98 14.37
N SER A 69 -14.53 -1.64 15.25
CA SER A 69 -14.79 -2.43 16.45
C SER A 69 -15.22 -3.79 15.92
N ASN A 70 -14.37 -4.78 16.16
CA ASN A 70 -14.58 -6.13 15.72
C ASN A 70 -15.99 -6.63 16.08
N ILE A 71 -16.65 -7.24 15.09
CA ILE A 71 -17.54 -8.39 15.24
C ILE A 71 -18.94 -8.07 15.80
N ASN A 72 -19.97 -8.42 15.00
CA ASN A 72 -21.41 -8.45 15.32
C ASN A 72 -22.25 -7.18 15.07
N ASP A 73 -22.11 -6.53 13.92
CA ASP A 73 -23.22 -5.72 13.43
C ASP A 73 -23.55 -6.04 11.98
N SER A 74 -24.70 -6.70 11.85
CA SER A 74 -25.47 -7.05 10.65
C SER A 74 -25.90 -5.78 9.90
N THR A 75 -24.94 -5.00 9.43
CA THR A 75 -25.18 -3.91 8.49
C THR A 75 -24.68 -4.37 7.12
N PRO A 76 -25.53 -4.38 6.07
CA PRO A 76 -25.06 -4.67 4.73
C PRO A 76 -24.10 -3.54 4.34
N ASP A 77 -22.81 -3.84 4.37
CA ASP A 77 -21.76 -3.00 3.81
C ASP A 77 -22.07 -2.83 2.32
N LEU A 78 -22.70 -1.70 1.95
CA LEU A 78 -23.02 -1.33 0.56
C LEU A 78 -21.77 -1.04 -0.28
N ARG A 79 -20.58 -1.16 0.31
CA ARG A 79 -19.37 -1.38 -0.48
C ARG A 79 -19.47 -2.84 -0.90
N GLU A 80 -19.91 -3.11 -2.13
CA GLU A 80 -19.55 -4.36 -2.78
C GLU A 80 -18.07 -4.58 -2.48
N LYS A 81 -17.78 -5.53 -1.58
CA LYS A 81 -16.42 -5.93 -1.31
C LYS A 81 -15.90 -6.34 -2.66
N ILE A 82 -15.09 -5.49 -3.29
CA ILE A 82 -14.46 -5.82 -4.56
C ILE A 82 -13.70 -7.10 -4.27
N LYS A 83 -14.28 -8.24 -4.70
CA LYS A 83 -13.70 -9.56 -4.46
C LYS A 83 -12.35 -9.46 -5.14
N THR A 84 -11.28 -9.39 -4.35
CA THR A 84 -9.94 -9.27 -4.88
C THR A 84 -9.57 -10.65 -5.41
N ILE A 85 -10.06 -10.95 -6.62
CA ILE A 85 -9.79 -12.21 -7.29
C ILE A 85 -8.30 -12.21 -7.62
N ARG A 86 -7.59 -13.20 -7.10
CA ARG A 86 -6.21 -13.48 -7.52
C ARG A 86 -6.26 -14.51 -8.63
N TYR A 87 -5.52 -14.27 -9.70
CA TYR A 87 -5.35 -15.21 -10.80
C TYR A 87 -3.98 -15.87 -10.70
N LYS A 88 -3.86 -17.08 -11.24
CA LYS A 88 -2.59 -17.83 -11.29
C LYS A 88 -1.65 -17.25 -12.35
N THR A 89 -1.14 -16.04 -12.12
CA THR A 89 -0.29 -15.30 -13.08
C THR A 89 1.00 -16.02 -13.43
N TYR A 90 1.47 -16.95 -12.59
CA TYR A 90 2.63 -17.79 -12.89
C TYR A 90 2.43 -18.68 -14.13
N LEU A 91 1.19 -19.01 -14.50
CA LEU A 91 0.87 -19.79 -15.70
C LEU A 91 1.16 -19.02 -16.99
N LEU A 92 1.21 -17.68 -16.97
CA LEU A 92 1.59 -16.86 -18.13
C LEU A 92 3.05 -17.08 -18.58
N LYS A 93 3.87 -17.78 -17.78
CA LYS A 93 5.21 -18.21 -18.20
C LYS A 93 5.15 -19.31 -19.26
N GLU A 94 4.06 -20.08 -19.30
CA GLU A 94 3.85 -21.12 -20.31
C GLU A 94 3.32 -20.48 -21.61
N SER A 95 3.95 -20.80 -22.73
CA SER A 95 3.67 -20.18 -24.03
C SER A 95 2.24 -20.46 -24.52
N SER A 96 1.72 -21.66 -24.23
CA SER A 96 0.36 -22.12 -24.55
C SER A 96 -0.70 -21.27 -23.85
N VAL A 97 -0.55 -21.08 -22.53
CA VAL A 97 -1.47 -20.31 -21.68
C VAL A 97 -1.41 -18.83 -22.03
N LYS A 98 -0.21 -18.30 -22.31
CA LYS A 98 -0.05 -16.92 -22.77
C LYS A 98 -0.78 -16.67 -24.09
N LEU A 99 -0.65 -17.58 -25.06
CA LEU A 99 -1.33 -17.47 -26.35
C LEU A 99 -2.86 -17.54 -26.18
N LEU A 100 -3.35 -18.46 -25.34
CA LEU A 100 -4.76 -18.57 -25.01
C LEU A 100 -5.31 -17.26 -24.42
N TYR A 101 -4.61 -16.69 -23.43
CA TYR A 101 -5.00 -15.41 -22.82
C TYR A 101 -5.05 -14.27 -23.84
N GLN A 102 -4.06 -14.18 -24.72
CA GLN A 102 -4.03 -13.15 -25.78
C GLN A 102 -5.19 -13.29 -26.76
N ASN A 103 -5.52 -14.52 -27.16
CA ASN A 103 -6.65 -14.78 -28.06
C ASN A 103 -7.97 -14.41 -27.40
N ARG A 104 -8.17 -14.75 -26.12
CA ARG A 104 -9.37 -14.37 -25.37
C ARG A 104 -9.48 -12.86 -25.16
N LEU A 105 -8.37 -12.21 -24.81
CA LEU A 105 -8.35 -10.76 -24.66
C LEU A 105 -8.69 -10.04 -25.97
N LYS A 106 -8.13 -10.49 -27.09
CA LYS A 106 -8.40 -9.93 -28.42
C LYS A 106 -9.86 -10.13 -28.86
N ALA A 107 -10.48 -11.24 -28.47
CA ALA A 107 -11.89 -11.51 -28.79
C ALA A 107 -12.87 -10.65 -27.98
N ILE A 108 -12.49 -10.24 -26.77
CA ILE A 108 -13.38 -9.49 -25.86
C ILE A 108 -13.15 -7.97 -25.96
N LEU A 109 -11.92 -7.56 -26.28
CA LEU A 109 -11.54 -6.16 -26.37
C LEU A 109 -11.97 -5.55 -27.72
N ASP A 110 -13.27 -5.38 -27.89
CA ASP A 110 -13.88 -4.76 -29.08
C ASP A 110 -14.05 -3.24 -28.91
N ASP A 111 -14.21 -2.76 -27.66
CA ASP A 111 -14.35 -1.34 -27.35
C ASP A 111 -13.62 -0.93 -26.04
N HIS A 112 -12.97 0.23 -26.05
CA HIS A 112 -12.08 0.70 -24.97
C HIS A 112 -12.82 1.08 -23.67
N THR A 113 -14.14 0.96 -23.65
CA THR A 113 -15.02 1.36 -22.55
C THR A 113 -14.98 0.38 -21.36
N TYR A 114 -14.59 -0.89 -21.59
CA TYR A 114 -14.63 -1.94 -20.55
C TYR A 114 -13.35 -2.78 -20.44
N VAL A 115 -12.18 -2.15 -20.57
CA VAL A 115 -10.87 -2.84 -20.51
C VAL A 115 -10.72 -3.70 -19.25
N VAL A 116 -11.17 -3.21 -18.09
CA VAL A 116 -11.06 -3.96 -16.83
C VAL A 116 -11.87 -5.26 -16.88
N ASN A 117 -13.09 -5.21 -17.38
CA ASN A 117 -13.97 -6.39 -17.49
C ASN A 117 -13.39 -7.40 -18.48
N ALA A 118 -12.89 -6.91 -19.63
CA ALA A 118 -12.26 -7.73 -20.64
C ALA A 118 -11.01 -8.46 -20.09
N LEU A 119 -10.16 -7.74 -19.36
CA LEU A 119 -8.98 -8.32 -18.69
C LEU A 119 -9.39 -9.36 -17.65
N THR A 120 -10.39 -9.07 -16.82
CA THR A 120 -10.85 -10.02 -15.80
C THR A 120 -11.49 -11.28 -16.39
N ALA A 121 -12.27 -11.14 -17.47
CA ALA A 121 -12.90 -12.26 -18.14
C ALA A 121 -11.86 -13.17 -18.82
N ALA A 122 -10.93 -12.57 -19.58
CA ALA A 122 -9.84 -13.31 -20.20
C ALA A 122 -8.93 -13.99 -19.16
N ALA A 123 -8.67 -13.32 -18.03
CA ALA A 123 -7.84 -13.87 -16.96
C ALA A 123 -8.53 -15.03 -16.23
N SER A 124 -9.83 -14.90 -15.97
CA SER A 124 -10.62 -15.97 -15.35
C SER A 124 -10.62 -17.23 -16.21
N GLU A 125 -10.79 -17.08 -17.52
CA GLU A 125 -10.82 -18.21 -18.45
C GLU A 125 -9.44 -18.85 -18.66
N ALA A 126 -8.38 -18.05 -18.86
CA ALA A 126 -7.07 -18.58 -19.21
C ALA A 126 -6.22 -18.99 -18.01
N LEU A 127 -6.33 -18.28 -16.87
CA LEU A 127 -5.48 -18.48 -15.69
C LEU A 127 -6.21 -19.16 -14.54
N GLY A 128 -7.54 -19.00 -14.48
CA GLY A 128 -8.35 -19.45 -13.34
C GLY A 128 -8.07 -18.69 -12.05
N GLU A 129 -9.01 -18.78 -11.12
CA GLU A 129 -8.88 -18.16 -9.79
C GLU A 129 -7.90 -18.95 -8.90
N GLU A 130 -7.05 -18.23 -8.18
CA GLU A 130 -6.22 -18.76 -7.11
C GLU A 130 -7.01 -18.70 -5.79
N ASN A 131 -7.40 -19.88 -5.29
CA ASN A 131 -7.89 -20.02 -3.93
C ASN A 131 -6.72 -19.86 -2.96
N THR A 132 -6.40 -18.62 -2.62
CA THR A 132 -5.63 -18.40 -1.41
C THR A 132 -6.57 -18.67 -0.24
N ARG A 133 -6.57 -19.90 0.27
CA ARG A 133 -6.96 -20.10 1.67
C ARG A 133 -6.17 -19.06 2.44
N LYS A 134 -6.85 -18.16 3.17
CA LYS A 134 -6.15 -17.32 4.14
C LYS A 134 -5.34 -18.32 4.96
N LYS A 135 -4.00 -18.20 4.97
CA LYS A 135 -3.21 -18.93 5.96
C LYS A 135 -3.87 -18.57 7.27
N SER A 136 -4.46 -19.57 7.94
CA SER A 136 -4.96 -19.42 9.29
C SER A 136 -3.88 -18.66 10.04
N ASP A 137 -4.27 -17.64 10.80
CA ASP A 137 -3.36 -17.05 11.76
C ASP A 137 -2.72 -18.21 12.52
N TYR A 138 -1.39 -18.17 12.61
CA TYR A 138 -0.63 -19.27 13.18
C TYR A 138 -1.11 -19.49 14.63
N ASP A 139 -1.91 -20.51 14.83
CA ASP A 139 -2.52 -20.87 16.12
C ASP A 139 -1.48 -21.37 17.14
N GLY A 140 -0.19 -21.42 16.79
CA GLY A 140 0.91 -21.73 17.70
C GLY A 140 1.61 -20.48 18.25
N TRP A 141 1.06 -19.30 18.03
CA TRP A 141 1.68 -18.03 18.45
C TRP A 141 1.61 -17.88 19.96
N ASN A 142 2.76 -18.04 20.63
CA ASN A 142 2.87 -17.96 22.09
C ASN A 142 3.57 -16.67 22.55
N ARG A 143 3.47 -16.36 23.84
CA ARG A 143 4.08 -15.16 24.44
C ARG A 143 5.60 -15.10 24.22
N GLU A 144 6.27 -16.25 24.28
CA GLU A 144 7.73 -16.39 24.08
C GLU A 144 8.15 -15.98 22.66
N LEU A 145 7.38 -16.36 21.63
CA LEU A 145 7.62 -15.95 20.24
C LEU A 145 7.43 -14.44 20.04
N GLU A 146 6.44 -13.82 20.70
CA GLU A 146 6.23 -12.37 20.61
C GLU A 146 7.36 -11.60 21.32
N GLU A 147 7.78 -12.05 22.50
CA GLU A 147 8.91 -11.46 23.23
C GLU A 147 10.20 -11.54 22.39
N GLN A 148 10.50 -12.70 21.81
CA GLN A 148 11.69 -12.88 20.99
C GLN A 148 11.63 -12.09 19.67
N LYS A 149 10.45 -11.94 19.07
CA LYS A 149 10.24 -11.06 17.90
C LYS A 149 10.54 -9.61 18.24
N ASN A 150 10.10 -9.14 19.42
CA ASN A 150 10.40 -7.78 19.88
C ASN A 150 11.89 -7.57 20.12
N VAL A 151 12.59 -8.57 20.68
CA VAL A 151 14.06 -8.55 20.82
C VAL A 151 14.73 -8.44 19.45
N ASN A 152 14.32 -9.28 18.49
CA ASN A 152 14.83 -9.23 17.12
C ASN A 152 14.63 -7.89 16.43
N GLN A 153 13.47 -7.26 16.65
CA GLN A 153 13.19 -5.96 16.10
C GLN A 153 14.09 -4.88 16.72
N LYS A 154 14.31 -4.93 18.04
CA LYS A 154 15.23 -4.00 18.74
C LYS A 154 16.68 -4.16 18.27
N THR A 155 17.19 -5.39 18.17
CA THR A 155 18.57 -5.64 17.72
C THR A 155 18.76 -5.29 16.25
N TYR A 156 17.75 -5.52 15.41
CA TYR A 156 17.76 -5.07 14.02
C TYR A 156 17.81 -3.54 13.90
N HIS A 157 16.97 -2.82 14.65
CA HIS A 157 16.99 -1.36 14.65
C HIS A 157 18.32 -0.80 15.18
N LYS A 158 18.88 -1.41 16.24
CA LYS A 158 20.21 -1.07 16.75
C LYS A 158 21.27 -1.21 15.66
N TRP A 159 21.32 -2.36 14.98
CA TRP A 159 22.25 -2.59 13.87
C TRP A 159 22.05 -1.63 12.69
N ILE A 160 20.82 -1.26 12.34
CA ILE A 160 20.58 -0.28 11.26
C ILE A 160 21.12 1.11 11.63
N CYS A 161 20.99 1.51 12.89
CA CYS A 161 21.49 2.80 13.36
C CYS A 161 23.02 2.84 13.44
N THR A 162 23.65 1.80 13.99
CA THR A 162 25.11 1.79 14.23
C THR A 162 25.91 1.27 13.04
N LYS A 163 25.33 0.37 12.23
CA LYS A 163 25.98 -0.41 11.16
C LYS A 163 27.24 -1.16 11.60
N SER A 164 27.41 -1.39 12.89
CA SER A 164 28.57 -2.10 13.44
C SER A 164 28.52 -3.60 13.09
N PRO A 165 29.68 -4.23 12.81
CA PRO A 165 29.79 -5.68 12.64
C PRO A 165 29.32 -6.47 13.86
N GLU A 166 29.60 -5.97 15.07
CA GLU A 166 29.24 -6.59 16.34
C GLU A 166 27.71 -6.65 16.49
N ASP A 167 27.02 -5.53 16.26
CA ASP A 167 25.55 -5.46 16.32
C ASP A 167 24.88 -6.35 15.25
N ARG A 168 25.52 -6.53 14.09
CA ARG A 168 25.06 -7.48 13.06
C ARG A 168 25.15 -8.93 13.56
N THR A 169 26.20 -9.27 14.29
CA THR A 169 26.34 -10.63 14.85
C THR A 169 25.33 -10.88 15.95
N GLU A 170 25.04 -9.87 16.79
CA GLU A 170 24.00 -9.90 17.81
C GLU A 170 22.62 -10.14 17.18
N TYR A 171 22.22 -9.33 16.18
CA TYR A 171 20.97 -9.54 15.45
C TYR A 171 20.87 -10.94 14.83
N LYS A 172 21.94 -11.44 14.20
CA LYS A 172 21.95 -12.79 13.61
C LYS A 172 21.76 -13.90 14.64
N LYS A 173 22.33 -13.74 15.85
CA LYS A 173 22.14 -14.69 16.96
C LYS A 173 20.69 -14.72 17.41
N GLU A 174 20.08 -13.56 17.64
CA GLU A 174 18.67 -13.45 18.05
C GLU A 174 17.69 -13.94 16.97
N LEU A 175 18.07 -13.78 15.70
CA LEU A 175 17.28 -14.33 14.59
C LEU A 175 17.34 -15.86 14.55
N ALA A 176 18.52 -16.44 14.86
CA ALA A 176 18.69 -17.89 14.92
C ALA A 176 17.91 -18.50 16.10
N THR A 177 17.88 -17.85 17.26
CA THR A 177 17.07 -18.29 18.42
C THR A 177 15.58 -18.26 18.09
N PHE A 178 15.08 -17.19 17.46
CA PHE A 178 13.67 -17.12 17.02
C PHE A 178 13.30 -18.24 16.04
N LYS A 179 14.17 -18.55 15.06
CA LYS A 179 13.93 -19.67 14.14
C LYS A 179 13.88 -21.02 14.86
N LYS A 180 14.75 -21.23 15.86
CA LYS A 180 14.71 -22.45 16.68
C LYS A 180 13.40 -22.56 17.47
N LEU A 181 12.94 -21.46 18.08
CA LEU A 181 11.67 -21.43 18.80
C LEU A 181 10.49 -21.71 17.88
N LEU A 182 10.46 -21.10 16.69
CA LEU A 182 9.41 -21.32 15.71
C LEU A 182 9.36 -22.80 15.27
N ASN A 183 10.52 -23.39 14.96
CA ASN A 183 10.60 -24.80 14.58
C ASN A 183 10.19 -25.74 15.72
N ARG A 184 10.51 -25.41 16.98
CA ARG A 184 10.09 -26.16 18.16
C ARG A 184 8.57 -26.19 18.31
N GLU A 185 7.92 -25.03 18.16
CA GLU A 185 6.46 -24.96 18.26
C GLU A 185 5.75 -25.60 17.06
N LEU A 186 6.37 -25.60 15.87
CA LEU A 186 5.86 -26.33 14.71
C LEU A 186 5.88 -27.86 14.93
N LEU A 187 6.97 -28.39 15.48
CA LEU A 187 7.12 -29.84 15.76
C LEU A 187 6.23 -30.35 16.91
N ARG A 188 5.78 -29.48 17.82
CA ARG A 188 4.85 -29.86 18.90
C ARG A 188 3.42 -30.13 18.43
N LYS A 189 3.07 -29.75 17.20
CA LYS A 189 1.73 -29.91 16.63
C LYS A 189 1.60 -31.11 15.67
N GLU A 190 2.70 -31.81 15.38
CA GLU A 190 2.70 -33.12 14.68
C GLU A 190 2.54 -34.27 15.68
#